data_AF-A0A521S1C8-F1
#
_entry.id   AF-A0A521S1C8-F1
#
_cell.length_a   1.000
_cell.length_b   1.000
_cell.length_c   1.000
_cell.angle_alpha   90.00
_cell.angle_beta   90.00
_cell.angle_gamma   90.00
#
_symmetry.space_group_name_H-M   'P 1'
#
loop_
_entity.id
_entity.type
_entity.pdbx_description
1 polymer ?
#
loop_
_entity_poly.entity_id
_entity_poly.type
_entity_poly.pdbx_seq_one_letter_code
_entity_poly.pdbx_strand_id
1 'polypeptide(L)'
;FAGLLKPMVETIDRHGLKKHFLRKHLVDVDHFYGFLYASDFKSEAASKCKQRFEKNRDKLFTFLCYDGVPWNNNNAEHAIKAFARLRDVISGTSTKKGVDEYLTLLSVAQTCEYQGLDFLDFLRSWEKDVETFARGSRRCSRQQQR
;
A
#
# COMPACT_ATOMS: atom_id res chain seq x y z
N PHE A 1 18.62 11.92 -4.22
CA PHE A 1 17.41 11.08 -4.12
C PHE A 1 16.13 11.86 -4.40
N ALA A 2 15.81 12.95 -3.69
CA ALA A 2 14.59 13.73 -3.96
C ALA A 2 14.47 14.21 -5.42
N GLY A 3 15.58 14.59 -6.05
CA GLY A 3 15.61 14.95 -7.48
C GLY A 3 15.27 13.80 -8.44
N LEU A 4 15.45 12.54 -8.02
CA LEU A 4 15.04 11.37 -8.79
C LEU A 4 13.54 11.07 -8.60
N LEU A 5 13.06 11.18 -7.36
CA LEU A 5 11.71 10.76 -7.01
C LEU A 5 10.64 11.80 -7.39
N LYS A 6 10.93 13.11 -7.27
CA LYS A 6 9.96 14.17 -7.58
C LYS A 6 9.38 14.08 -9.00
N PRO A 7 10.18 13.94 -10.07
CA PRO A 7 9.65 13.81 -11.43
C PRO A 7 8.79 12.55 -11.62
N MET A 8 9.12 11.46 -10.90
CA MET A 8 8.32 10.24 -10.92
C MET A 8 6.95 10.47 -10.29
N VAL A 9 6.90 11.06 -9.10
CA VAL A 9 5.65 11.38 -8.39
C VAL A 9 4.79 12.33 -9.21
N GLU A 10 5.36 13.38 -9.80
CA GLU A 10 4.63 14.30 -10.69
C GLU A 10 4.02 13.58 -11.91
N THR A 11 4.68 12.55 -12.43
CA THR A 11 4.13 11.74 -13.53
C THR A 11 3.00 10.85 -13.04
N ILE A 12 3.12 10.28 -11.84
CA ILE A 12 2.08 9.49 -11.19
C ILE A 12 0.84 10.34 -10.93
N ASP A 13 1.00 11.56 -10.43
CA ASP A 13 -0.11 12.47 -10.12
C ASP A 13 -0.92 12.84 -11.38
N ARG A 14 -0.26 12.94 -12.54
CA ARG A 14 -0.91 13.28 -13.82
C ARG A 14 -1.54 12.09 -14.53
N HIS A 15 -0.90 10.93 -14.51
CA HIS A 15 -1.26 9.79 -15.36
C HIS A 15 -1.68 8.53 -14.60
N GLY A 16 -1.57 8.55 -13.27
CA GLY A 16 -1.71 7.39 -12.41
C GLY A 16 -0.52 6.43 -12.48
N LEU A 17 -0.67 5.28 -11.82
CA LEU A 17 0.33 4.21 -11.78
C LEU A 17 0.29 3.37 -13.07
N LYS A 18 0.69 3.99 -14.17
CA LYS A 18 0.73 3.38 -15.50
C LYS A 18 2.17 3.25 -15.99
N LYS A 19 2.63 2.02 -16.16
CA LYS A 19 3.95 1.63 -16.67
C LYS A 19 4.34 2.42 -17.92
N HIS A 20 3.42 2.59 -18.87
CA HIS A 20 3.68 3.29 -20.13
C HIS A 20 4.28 4.70 -19.91
N PHE A 21 3.75 5.46 -18.95
CA PHE A 21 4.24 6.81 -18.63
C PHE A 21 5.44 6.80 -17.69
N LEU A 22 5.58 5.76 -16.86
CA LEU A 22 6.61 5.67 -15.82
C LEU A 22 7.93 5.10 -16.32
N ARG A 23 7.91 4.26 -17.36
CA ARG A 23 9.09 3.56 -17.88
C ARG A 23 10.21 4.50 -18.34
N LYS A 24 9.88 5.74 -18.72
CA LYS A 24 10.85 6.78 -19.09
C LYS A 24 11.83 7.10 -17.95
N HIS A 25 11.38 6.99 -16.70
CA HIS A 25 12.18 7.30 -15.51
C HIS A 25 13.21 6.20 -15.18
N LEU A 26 13.20 5.05 -15.87
CA LEU A 26 14.22 4.01 -15.68
C LEU A 26 15.62 4.53 -16.06
N VAL A 27 15.70 5.41 -17.06
CA VAL A 27 16.97 6.03 -17.47
C VAL A 27 17.54 6.87 -16.32
N ASP A 28 16.70 7.63 -15.63
CA ASP A 28 17.11 8.44 -14.47
C ASP A 28 17.53 7.56 -13.29
N VAL A 29 16.89 6.40 -13.11
CA VAL A 29 17.28 5.40 -12.10
C VAL A 29 18.67 4.84 -12.42
N ASP A 30 18.93 4.47 -13.67
CA ASP A 30 20.23 3.94 -14.07
C ASP A 30 21.34 4.98 -13.92
N HIS A 31 21.09 6.25 -14.28
CA HIS A 31 22.01 7.35 -14.01
C HIS A 31 22.27 7.53 -12.51
N PHE A 32 21.24 7.45 -11.67
CA PHE A 32 21.37 7.54 -10.22
C PHE A 32 22.24 6.41 -9.65
N TYR A 33 22.05 5.17 -10.10
CA TYR A 33 22.90 4.06 -9.69
C TYR A 33 24.32 4.18 -10.22
N GLY A 34 24.52 4.66 -11.45
CA GLY A 34 25.85 4.97 -11.99
C GLY A 34 26.59 5.98 -11.10
N PHE A 35 25.92 7.05 -10.68
CA PHE A 35 26.44 8.01 -9.71
C PHE A 35 26.77 7.36 -8.36
N LEU A 36 25.88 6.51 -7.81
CA LEU A 36 26.12 5.82 -6.55
C LEU A 36 27.35 4.90 -6.61
N TYR A 37 27.55 4.18 -7.71
CA TYR A 37 28.69 3.30 -7.89
C TYR A 37 30.00 4.08 -8.01
N ALA A 38 30.01 5.17 -8.77
CA ALA A 38 31.18 6.04 -8.94
C ALA A 38 31.53 6.85 -7.67
N SER A 39 30.56 7.08 -6.78
CA SER A 39 30.77 7.82 -5.55
C SER A 39 31.42 6.95 -4.47
N ASP A 40 32.55 7.42 -3.95
CA ASP A 40 33.20 6.86 -2.76
C ASP A 40 32.77 7.63 -1.50
N PHE A 41 31.96 6.98 -0.67
CA PHE A 41 31.41 7.59 0.53
C PHE A 41 32.33 7.33 1.73
N LYS A 42 32.89 8.40 2.30
CA LYS A 42 33.82 8.30 3.43
C LYS A 42 33.13 8.11 4.78
N SER A 43 31.85 8.48 4.90
CA SER A 43 31.11 8.34 6.16
C SER A 43 30.40 6.99 6.24
N GLU A 44 30.45 6.36 7.41
CA GLU A 44 29.80 5.07 7.64
C GLU A 44 28.30 5.10 7.33
N ALA A 45 27.63 6.20 7.69
CA ALA A 45 26.21 6.39 7.42
C ALA A 45 25.91 6.43 5.90
N ALA A 46 26.74 7.13 5.11
CA ALA A 46 26.56 7.19 3.67
C ALA A 46 26.88 5.84 3.00
N SER A 47 27.88 5.10 3.48
CA SER A 47 28.20 3.75 3.00
C SER A 47 27.08 2.76 3.30
N LYS A 48 26.50 2.79 4.50
CA LYS A 48 25.31 2.00 4.85
C LYS A 48 24.11 2.36 3.96
N CYS A 49 23.95 3.64 3.61
CA CYS A 49 22.90 4.10 2.72
C CYS A 49 23.09 3.56 1.29
N LYS A 50 24.31 3.65 0.74
CA LYS A 50 24.68 3.08 -0.57
C LYS A 50 24.37 1.58 -0.63
N GLN A 51 24.85 0.81 0.35
CA GLN A 51 24.60 -0.64 0.44
C GLN A 51 23.10 -0.98 0.47
N ARG A 52 22.28 -0.16 1.15
CA ARG A 52 20.82 -0.35 1.15
C ARG A 52 20.19 -0.09 -0.21
N PHE A 53 20.63 0.94 -0.94
CA PHE A 53 20.15 1.20 -2.29
C PHE A 53 20.54 0.08 -3.25
N GLU A 54 21.77 -0.43 -3.17
CA GLU A 54 22.26 -1.54 -3.99
C GLU A 54 21.47 -2.82 -3.70
N LYS A 55 21.33 -3.20 -2.43
CA LYS A 55 20.59 -4.40 -2.00
C LYS A 55 19.13 -4.40 -2.47
N ASN A 56 18.51 -3.21 -2.56
CA ASN A 56 17.09 -3.08 -2.90
C ASN A 56 16.85 -2.61 -4.35
N ARG A 57 17.89 -2.54 -5.20
CA ARG A 57 17.79 -2.02 -6.56
C ARG A 57 16.63 -2.62 -7.36
N ASP A 58 16.53 -3.94 -7.36
CA ASP A 58 15.53 -4.65 -8.16
C ASP A 58 14.10 -4.51 -7.60
N LYS A 59 13.95 -4.05 -6.35
CA LYS A 59 12.66 -3.97 -5.65
C LYS A 59 12.14 -2.54 -5.51
N LEU A 60 13.03 -1.57 -5.33
CA LEU A 60 12.68 -0.19 -4.98
C LEU A 60 11.91 0.54 -6.10
N PHE A 61 12.20 0.21 -7.36
CA PHE A 61 11.62 0.88 -8.54
C PHE A 61 10.67 -0.03 -9.34
N THR A 62 10.16 -1.09 -8.71
CA THR A 62 9.21 -2.03 -9.34
C THR A 62 7.98 -1.35 -9.92
N PHE A 63 7.50 -0.27 -9.30
CA PHE A 63 6.36 0.52 -9.79
C PHE A 63 6.58 1.18 -11.16
N LEU A 64 7.83 1.30 -11.63
CA LEU A 64 8.11 1.78 -12.99
C LEU A 64 7.87 0.70 -14.05
N CYS A 65 7.84 -0.57 -13.65
CA CYS A 65 7.78 -1.73 -14.52
C CYS A 65 6.42 -2.42 -14.58
N TYR A 66 5.52 -2.11 -13.65
CA TYR A 66 4.21 -2.75 -13.49
C TYR A 66 3.11 -1.71 -13.26
N ASP A 67 1.94 -1.95 -13.83
CA ASP A 67 0.76 -1.10 -13.61
C ASP A 67 0.19 -1.32 -12.20
N GLY A 68 -0.34 -0.25 -11.60
CA GLY A 68 -1.05 -0.30 -10.31
C GLY A 68 -0.18 -0.52 -9.07
N VAL A 69 1.13 -0.73 -9.21
CA VAL A 69 2.03 -0.89 -8.07
C VAL A 69 2.34 0.47 -7.46
N PRO A 70 2.04 0.72 -6.17
CA PRO A 70 2.30 2.01 -5.54
C PRO A 70 3.80 2.26 -5.36
N TRP A 71 4.21 3.53 -5.48
CA TRP A 71 5.58 3.96 -5.24
C TRP A 71 5.96 4.02 -3.74
N ASN A 72 4.96 3.98 -2.86
CA ASN A 72 5.13 3.99 -1.41
C ASN A 72 4.67 2.65 -0.79
N ASN A 73 5.18 2.36 0.40
CA ASN A 73 4.89 1.12 1.12
C ASN A 73 3.70 1.23 2.10
N ASN A 74 2.91 2.30 2.01
CA ASN A 74 1.88 2.61 3.00
C ASN A 74 0.82 1.51 3.07
N ASN A 75 0.45 0.94 1.92
CA ASN A 75 -0.54 -0.13 1.85
C ASN A 75 -0.08 -1.39 2.60
N ALA A 76 1.18 -1.81 2.43
CA ALA A 76 1.70 -2.98 3.12
C ALA A 76 1.89 -2.70 4.62
N GLU A 77 2.35 -1.50 5.00
CA GLU A 77 2.46 -1.10 6.40
C GLU A 77 1.09 -1.09 7.09
N HIS A 78 0.06 -0.57 6.42
CA HIS A 78 -1.31 -0.58 6.93
C HIS A 78 -1.82 -2.01 7.15
N ALA A 79 -1.62 -2.89 6.18
CA ALA A 79 -2.00 -4.30 6.28
C ALA A 79 -1.29 -5.03 7.44
N ILE A 80 0.03 -4.84 7.57
CA ILE A 80 0.82 -5.47 8.64
C ILE A 80 0.42 -4.90 10.01
N LYS A 81 0.16 -3.59 10.13
CA LYS A 81 -0.30 -2.97 11.37
C LYS A 81 -1.63 -3.54 11.85
N ALA A 82 -2.58 -3.72 10.94
CA ALA A 82 -3.87 -4.33 11.26
C ALA A 82 -3.69 -5.77 11.77
N PHE A 83 -2.84 -6.55 11.11
CA PHE A 83 -2.50 -7.90 11.53
C PHE A 83 -1.78 -7.94 12.89
N ALA A 84 -0.84 -7.03 13.13
CA ALA A 84 -0.08 -6.97 14.39
C ALA A 84 -1.00 -6.69 15.59
N ARG A 85 -1.93 -5.73 15.47
CA ARG A 85 -2.93 -5.44 16.53
C ARG A 85 -3.73 -6.67 16.91
N LEU A 86 -4.08 -7.51 15.93
CA LEU A 86 -4.79 -8.74 16.20
C LEU A 86 -3.91 -9.76 16.91
N ARG A 87 -2.68 -9.99 16.43
CA ARG A 87 -1.78 -10.97 17.04
C ARG A 87 -1.61 -10.70 18.53
N ASP A 88 -1.57 -9.43 18.91
CA ASP A 88 -1.49 -9.01 20.31
C ASP A 88 -2.75 -9.41 21.11
N VAL A 89 -3.94 -9.36 20.49
CA VAL A 89 -5.22 -9.80 21.11
C VAL A 89 -5.31 -11.33 21.20
N ILE A 90 -4.87 -12.06 20.18
CA ILE A 90 -5.03 -13.53 20.10
C ILE A 90 -3.88 -14.27 20.83
N SER A 91 -2.90 -13.57 21.39
CA SER A 91 -1.81 -14.14 22.21
C SER A 91 -0.98 -15.25 21.52
N GLY A 92 -0.98 -15.29 20.18
CA GLY A 92 -0.05 -16.09 19.39
C GLY A 92 -0.42 -17.55 19.09
N THR A 93 -1.54 -18.09 19.61
CA THR A 93 -2.00 -19.46 19.31
C THR A 93 -3.08 -19.45 18.23
N SER A 94 -2.67 -19.28 16.98
CA SER A 94 -3.58 -19.38 15.83
C SER A 94 -3.16 -20.55 14.94
N THR A 95 -4.09 -21.48 14.71
CA THR A 95 -3.92 -22.50 13.66
C THR A 95 -3.96 -21.82 12.29
N LYS A 96 -3.36 -22.43 11.26
CA LYS A 96 -3.41 -21.91 9.88
C LYS A 96 -4.85 -21.55 9.46
N LYS A 97 -5.81 -22.42 9.77
CA LYS A 97 -7.23 -22.21 9.49
C LYS A 97 -7.78 -20.95 10.19
N GLY A 98 -7.44 -20.73 11.46
CA GLY A 98 -7.88 -19.54 12.19
C GLY A 98 -7.27 -18.24 11.62
N VAL A 99 -6.03 -18.30 11.11
CA VAL A 99 -5.41 -17.17 10.41
C VAL A 99 -6.14 -16.87 9.09
N ASP A 100 -6.44 -17.89 8.29
CA ASP A 100 -7.12 -17.72 7.00
C ASP A 100 -8.55 -17.14 7.17
N GLU A 101 -9.31 -17.66 8.14
CA GLU A 101 -10.66 -17.15 8.48
C GLU A 101 -10.59 -15.70 8.98
N TYR A 102 -9.59 -15.39 9.79
CA TYR A 102 -9.37 -14.03 10.25
C TYR A 102 -9.00 -13.07 9.12
N LEU A 103 -8.04 -13.43 8.26
CA LEU A 103 -7.62 -12.57 7.15
C LEU A 103 -8.81 -12.25 6.22
N THR A 104 -9.71 -13.22 6.05
CA THR A 104 -10.99 -13.01 5.36
C THR A 104 -11.84 -11.95 6.06
N LEU A 105 -12.10 -12.08 7.37
CA LEU A 105 -12.86 -11.08 8.13
C LEU A 105 -12.19 -9.70 8.12
N LEU A 106 -10.86 -9.65 8.26
CA LEU A 106 -10.09 -8.42 8.24
C LEU A 106 -10.21 -7.72 6.88
N SER A 107 -10.14 -8.46 5.77
CA SER A 107 -10.31 -7.89 4.43
C SER A 107 -11.68 -7.23 4.25
N VAL A 108 -12.74 -7.84 4.79
CA VAL A 108 -14.10 -7.28 4.77
C VAL A 108 -14.16 -6.03 5.64
N ALA A 109 -13.63 -6.09 6.86
CA ALA A 109 -13.60 -4.95 7.77
C ALA A 109 -12.84 -3.75 7.18
N GLN A 110 -11.67 -3.97 6.57
CA GLN A 110 -10.92 -2.93 5.87
C GLN A 110 -11.68 -2.38 4.68
N THR A 111 -12.41 -3.21 3.94
CA THR A 111 -13.25 -2.75 2.82
C THR A 111 -14.39 -1.84 3.33
N CYS A 112 -15.03 -2.20 4.44
CA CYS A 112 -16.04 -1.34 5.09
C CYS A 112 -15.42 -0.02 5.54
N GLU A 113 -14.26 -0.04 6.19
CA GLU A 113 -13.54 1.15 6.64
C GLU A 113 -13.18 2.09 5.47
N TYR A 114 -12.65 1.54 4.37
CA TYR A 114 -12.35 2.32 3.16
C TYR A 114 -13.59 2.92 2.50
N GLN A 115 -14.76 2.32 2.68
CA GLN A 115 -16.04 2.82 2.18
C GLN A 115 -16.79 3.71 3.20
N GLY A 116 -16.25 3.91 4.40
CA GLY A 116 -16.88 4.68 5.48
C GLY A 116 -18.10 4.00 6.10
N LEU A 117 -18.14 2.67 6.10
CA LEU A 117 -19.23 1.85 6.65
C LEU A 117 -18.81 1.24 7.98
N ASP A 118 -19.76 1.11 8.90
CA ASP A 118 -19.53 0.36 10.14
C ASP A 118 -19.56 -1.15 9.87
N PHE A 119 -18.49 -1.84 10.28
CA PHE A 119 -18.34 -3.28 10.06
C PHE A 119 -19.35 -4.12 10.83
N LEU A 120 -19.69 -3.73 12.07
CA LEU A 120 -20.65 -4.48 12.88
C LEU A 120 -22.07 -4.32 12.33
N ASP A 121 -22.42 -3.12 11.86
CA ASP A 121 -23.71 -2.90 11.20
C ASP A 121 -23.81 -3.68 9.89
N PHE A 122 -22.72 -3.80 9.12
CA PHE A 122 -22.67 -4.68 7.96
C PHE A 122 -22.93 -6.14 8.35
N LEU A 123 -22.22 -6.67 9.36
CA LEU A 123 -22.44 -8.04 9.82
C LEU A 123 -23.87 -8.28 10.33
N ARG A 124 -24.47 -7.29 11.00
CA ARG A 124 -25.85 -7.35 11.51
C ARG A 124 -26.90 -7.25 10.40
N SER A 125 -26.56 -6.65 9.26
CA SER A 125 -27.46 -6.53 8.11
C SER A 125 -27.70 -7.85 7.38
N TRP A 126 -26.83 -8.85 7.60
CA TRP A 126 -26.82 -10.13 6.86
C TRP A 126 -26.64 -9.98 5.34
N GLU A 127 -26.33 -8.78 4.85
CA GLU A 127 -26.01 -8.55 3.47
C GLU A 127 -24.69 -9.25 3.11
N LYS A 128 -24.69 -9.93 1.97
CA LYS A 128 -23.50 -10.66 1.48
C LYS A 128 -22.56 -9.77 0.67
N ASP A 129 -23.06 -8.61 0.26
CA ASP A 129 -22.37 -7.69 -0.63
C ASP A 129 -22.23 -6.31 0.01
N VAL A 130 -20.99 -5.85 0.16
CA VAL A 130 -20.67 -4.59 0.84
C VAL A 130 -21.22 -3.39 0.05
N GLU A 131 -21.22 -3.45 -1.29
CA GLU A 131 -21.76 -2.35 -2.10
C GLU A 131 -23.27 -2.20 -1.95
N THR A 132 -23.99 -3.32 -1.88
CA THR A 132 -25.44 -3.38 -1.69
C THR A 132 -25.81 -2.78 -0.34
N PHE A 133 -25.08 -3.16 0.72
CA PHE A 133 -25.21 -2.54 2.04
C PHE A 133 -24.92 -1.03 2.01
N ALA A 134 -23.84 -0.61 1.34
CA ALA A 134 -23.47 0.79 1.20
C ALA A 134 -24.58 1.63 0.53
N ARG A 135 -25.21 1.09 -0.52
CA ARG A 135 -26.34 1.75 -1.22
C ARG A 135 -27.58 1.86 -0.33
N GLY A 136 -27.85 0.85 0.50
CA GLY A 136 -28.94 0.86 1.48
C GLY A 136 -28.73 1.89 2.59
N SER A 137 -27.52 1.94 3.15
CA SER A 137 -27.16 2.87 4.23
C SER A 137 -27.20 4.35 3.78
N ARG A 138 -26.78 4.63 2.53
CA ARG A 138 -26.90 5.97 1.91
C ARG A 138 -28.34 6.39 1.59
N ARG A 139 -29.27 5.43 1.44
CA ARG A 139 -30.70 5.72 1.27
C ARG A 139 -31.37 6.08 2.60
N CYS A 140 -31.03 5.38 3.67
CA CYS A 140 -31.59 5.60 5.01
C CYS A 140 -31.20 6.99 5.58
N SER A 141 -29.94 7.38 5.42
CA SER A 141 -29.42 8.70 5.83
C SER A 141 -30.04 9.88 5.07
N ARG A 142 -30.52 9.68 3.84
CA ARG A 142 -31.23 10.72 3.05
C ARG A 142 -32.70 10.89 3.43
N GLN A 143 -33.33 9.91 4.07
CA GLN A 143 -34.73 9.99 4.51
C GLN A 143 -34.89 10.72 5.85
N GLN A 144 -33.83 10.84 6.65
CA GLN A 144 -33.84 11.55 7.94
C GLN A 144 -33.56 13.06 7.85
N GLN A 145 -33.35 13.60 6.64
CA GLN A 145 -33.14 15.04 6.38
C GLN A 145 -34.32 15.73 5.67
N ARG A 146 -35.50 15.10 5.68
CA ARG A 146 -36.78 15.71 5.27
C ARG A 146 -37.73 15.73 6.46
#